data_AF-A0A1G1GGJ3-F1
#
_entry.id   AF-A0A1G1GGJ3-F1
#
_cell.length_a   1.000
_cell.length_b   1.000
_cell.length_c   1.000
_cell.angle_alpha   90.00
_cell.angle_beta   90.00
_cell.angle_gamma   90.00
#
_symmetry.space_group_name_H-M   'P 1'
#
loop_
_entity.id
_entity.type
_entity.pdbx_description
1 polymer ?
#
loop_
_entity_poly.entity_id
_entity_poly.type
_entity_poly.pdbx_seq_one_letter_code
_entity_poly.pdbx_strand_id
1 'polypeptide(L)'
;MKPQFADKIRLSYTFRGNSVTIWENRAPWTSSMTIWTTSAVAQLRYNPKAQTWMLYCRDRNGRWHKDENLAPVKNIDPILAELDSDPTGIYWG
;
A
#
# COMPACT_ATOMS: atom_id res chain seq x y z
N MET A 1 20.68 21.37 -9.90
CA MET A 1 19.70 20.73 -10.81
C MET A 1 18.64 20.07 -9.95
N LYS A 2 17.38 20.49 -10.01
CA LYS A 2 16.28 19.75 -9.37
C LYS A 2 16.05 18.47 -10.20
N PRO A 3 16.05 17.26 -9.63
CA PRO A 3 15.71 16.08 -10.39
C PRO A 3 14.26 16.24 -10.88
N GLN A 4 14.05 16.19 -12.19
CA GLN A 4 12.77 16.40 -12.88
C GLN A 4 11.68 15.37 -12.52
N PHE A 5 11.96 14.50 -11.53
CA PHE A 5 11.19 13.33 -11.13
C PHE A 5 10.95 13.25 -9.62
N ALA A 6 11.34 14.25 -8.82
CA ALA A 6 11.22 14.20 -7.35
C ALA A 6 9.82 13.87 -6.84
N ASP A 7 8.77 14.21 -7.61
CA ASP A 7 7.37 14.01 -7.24
C ASP A 7 6.72 12.78 -7.91
N LYS A 8 7.49 11.89 -8.57
CA LYS A 8 6.89 10.69 -9.21
C LYS A 8 6.77 9.54 -8.21
N ILE A 9 5.56 9.34 -7.72
CA ILE A 9 5.13 8.12 -7.04
C ILE A 9 4.62 7.13 -8.09
N ARG A 10 5.07 5.87 -8.01
CA ARG A 10 4.52 4.77 -8.80
C ARG A 10 3.98 3.69 -7.86
N LEU A 11 2.74 3.30 -8.06
CA LEU A 11 2.18 2.12 -7.40
C LEU A 11 2.47 0.87 -8.21
N SER A 12 2.94 -0.17 -7.54
CA SER A 12 3.01 -1.52 -8.09
C SER A 12 2.33 -2.50 -7.14
N TYR A 13 1.98 -3.68 -7.65
CA TYR A 13 1.35 -4.71 -6.84
C TYR A 13 2.00 -6.06 -7.10
N THR A 14 1.97 -6.93 -6.08
CA THR A 14 2.40 -8.32 -6.21
C THR A 14 1.38 -9.27 -5.60
N PHE A 15 1.18 -10.40 -6.27
CA PHE A 15 0.34 -11.49 -5.77
C PHE A 15 1.21 -12.54 -5.07
N ARG A 16 0.76 -13.01 -3.90
CA ARG A 16 1.33 -14.17 -3.21
C ARG A 16 0.21 -14.98 -2.55
N GLY A 17 -0.13 -16.12 -3.14
CA GLY A 17 -1.30 -16.90 -2.73
C GLY A 17 -2.56 -16.04 -2.76
N ASN A 18 -3.29 -16.00 -1.65
CA ASN A 18 -4.52 -15.21 -1.51
C ASN A 18 -4.26 -13.76 -1.05
N SER A 19 -3.04 -13.24 -1.21
CA SER A 19 -2.69 -11.88 -0.79
C SER A 19 -2.19 -11.04 -1.96
N VAL A 20 -2.60 -9.77 -1.98
CA VAL A 20 -2.08 -8.74 -2.87
C VAL A 20 -1.35 -7.72 -2.01
N THR A 21 -0.08 -7.47 -2.29
CA THR A 21 0.68 -6.40 -1.62
C THR A 21 0.78 -5.22 -2.57
N ILE A 22 0.39 -4.04 -2.10
CA ILE A 22 0.57 -2.77 -2.79
C ILE A 22 1.89 -2.17 -2.33
N TRP A 23 2.66 -1.69 -3.30
CA TRP A 23 3.98 -1.12 -3.12
C TRP A 23 4.00 0.29 -3.68
N GLU A 24 4.54 1.20 -2.88
CA GLU A 24 4.87 2.54 -3.31
C GLU A 24 6.33 2.56 -3.76
N ASN A 25 6.59 3.09 -4.96
CA ASN A 25 7.92 3.30 -5.49
C ASN A 25 8.16 4.79 -5.67
N ARG A 26 9.11 5.33 -4.91
CA ARG A 26 9.49 6.74 -4.95
C ARG A 26 10.79 6.93 -5.70
N ALA A 27 10.77 7.88 -6.62
CA ALA A 27 11.99 8.39 -7.23
C ALA A 27 12.86 9.08 -6.16
N PRO A 28 14.18 9.16 -6.37
CA PRO A 28 15.06 9.92 -5.49
C PRO A 28 14.60 11.38 -5.32
N TRP A 29 14.33 11.80 -4.07
CA TRP A 29 13.84 13.15 -3.75
C TRP A 29 14.93 14.07 -3.17
N THR A 30 16.14 13.55 -2.92
CA THR A 30 17.32 14.33 -2.50
C THR A 30 18.47 14.09 -3.46
N SER A 31 19.36 15.07 -3.60
CA SER A 31 20.56 14.96 -4.47
C SER A 31 21.55 13.87 -4.01
N SER A 32 21.46 13.44 -2.75
CA SER A 32 22.23 12.33 -2.18
C SER A 32 21.67 10.96 -2.50
N MET A 33 20.40 10.85 -2.92
CA MET A 33 19.79 9.59 -3.33
C MET A 33 19.92 9.40 -4.83
N THR A 34 20.37 8.22 -5.25
CA THR A 34 20.50 7.83 -6.66
C THR A 34 19.61 6.64 -7.03
N ILE A 35 19.01 5.98 -6.04
CA ILE A 35 18.20 4.77 -6.21
C ILE A 35 16.72 5.04 -5.94
N TRP A 36 15.86 4.35 -6.67
CA TRP A 36 14.43 4.31 -6.35
C TRP A 36 14.22 3.57 -5.03
N THR A 37 13.29 4.06 -4.20
CA THR A 37 12.91 3.41 -2.95
C THR A 37 11.57 2.70 -3.14
N THR A 38 11.47 1.45 -2.72
CA THR A 38 10.24 0.64 -2.79
C THR A 38 9.82 0.23 -1.39
N SER A 39 8.57 0.54 -1.04
CA SER A 39 8.01 0.28 0.30
C SER A 39 6.64 -0.39 0.17
N ALA A 40 6.43 -1.48 0.92
CA ALA A 40 5.11 -2.09 1.01
C ALA A 40 4.22 -1.21 1.91
N VAL A 41 3.10 -0.77 1.38
CA VAL A 41 2.19 0.20 2.03
C VAL A 41 0.92 -0.45 2.53
N ALA A 42 0.36 -1.37 1.75
CA ALA A 42 -0.89 -2.05 2.08
C ALA A 42 -0.86 -3.51 1.63
N GLN A 43 -1.61 -4.35 2.32
CA GLN A 43 -1.83 -5.73 1.90
C GLN A 43 -3.28 -6.11 2.00
N LEU A 44 -3.82 -6.58 0.88
CA LEU A 44 -5.16 -7.13 0.79
C LEU A 44 -5.06 -8.64 0.96
N ARG A 45 -5.90 -9.21 1.82
CA ARG A 45 -5.94 -10.65 2.06
C ARG A 45 -7.32 -11.19 1.79
N TYR A 46 -7.42 -12.13 0.85
CA TYR A 46 -8.65 -12.81 0.52
C TYR A 46 -8.87 -14.02 1.42
N ASN A 47 -10.04 -14.08 2.04
CA ASN A 47 -10.54 -15.25 2.74
C ASN A 47 -11.46 -16.05 1.79
N PRO A 48 -11.03 -17.22 1.29
CA PRO A 48 -11.82 -17.99 0.35
C PRO A 48 -13.08 -18.62 0.96
N LYS A 49 -13.11 -18.86 2.29
CA LYS A 49 -14.29 -19.41 2.97
C LYS A 49 -15.41 -18.40 3.08
N ALA A 50 -15.06 -17.16 3.42
CA ALA A 50 -16.01 -16.06 3.55
C ALA A 50 -16.22 -15.27 2.24
N GLN A 51 -15.39 -15.53 1.23
CA GLN A 51 -15.33 -14.80 -0.04
C GLN A 51 -15.22 -13.29 0.17
N THR A 52 -14.35 -12.88 1.10
CA THR A 52 -14.14 -11.48 1.47
C THR A 52 -12.66 -11.13 1.47
N TRP A 53 -12.41 -9.86 1.20
CA TRP A 53 -11.13 -9.20 1.29
C TRP A 53 -11.05 -8.40 2.59
N MET A 54 -9.86 -8.39 3.18
CA MET A 54 -9.52 -7.58 4.33
C MET A 54 -8.28 -6.75 4.01
N LEU A 55 -8.28 -5.50 4.45
CA LEU A 55 -7.17 -4.58 4.30
C LEU A 55 -6.24 -4.66 5.52
N TYR A 56 -4.94 -4.58 5.27
CA TYR A 56 -3.90 -4.55 6.28
C TYR A 56 -2.91 -3.41 5.98
N CYS A 57 -2.53 -2.68 7.02
CA CYS A 57 -1.47 -1.69 7.00
C CYS A 57 -0.17 -2.28 7.58
N ARG A 58 0.97 -1.67 7.23
CA ARG A 58 2.28 -2.10 7.72
C ARG A 58 2.81 -1.11 8.74
N ASP A 59 3.22 -1.59 9.91
CA ASP A 59 3.90 -0.73 10.89
C ASP A 59 5.37 -0.46 10.52
N ARG A 60 6.02 0.45 11.26
CA ARG A 60 7.45 0.79 11.09
C ARG A 60 8.41 -0.39 11.28
N ASN A 61 8.00 -1.45 11.98
CA ASN A 61 8.79 -2.67 12.19
C ASN A 61 8.50 -3.72 11.11
N GLY A 62 7.67 -3.39 10.13
CA GLY A 62 7.32 -4.24 9.01
C GLY A 62 6.23 -5.27 9.30
N ARG A 63 5.54 -5.20 10.45
CA ARG A 63 4.43 -6.11 10.81
C ARG A 63 3.12 -5.64 10.18
N TRP A 64 2.28 -6.61 9.82
CA TRP A 64 0.97 -6.36 9.21
C TRP A 64 -0.12 -6.35 10.27
N HIS A 65 -0.89 -5.26 10.31
CA HIS A 65 -2.04 -5.08 11.19
C HIS A 65 -3.30 -4.93 10.34
N LYS A 66 -4.40 -5.51 10.79
CA LYS A 66 -5.68 -5.37 10.08
C LYS A 66 -6.14 -3.93 10.21
N ASP A 67 -6.63 -3.36 9.12
CA ASP A 67 -7.35 -2.08 9.20
C ASP A 67 -8.68 -2.31 9.91
N GLU A 68 -8.89 -1.60 11.02
CA GLU A 68 -10.11 -1.68 11.81
C GLU A 68 -11.21 -0.75 11.29
N ASN A 69 -10.88 0.24 10.45
CA ASN A 69 -11.84 1.15 9.84
C ASN A 69 -12.62 0.49 8.69
N LEU A 70 -12.05 -0.57 8.09
CA LEU A 70 -12.65 -1.27 6.98
C LEU A 70 -13.07 -2.70 7.35
N ALA A 71 -14.38 -2.93 7.40
CA ALA A 71 -14.94 -4.28 7.56
C ALA A 71 -14.56 -5.19 6.36
N PRO A 72 -14.59 -6.53 6.51
CA PRO A 72 -14.36 -7.43 5.39
C PRO A 72 -15.36 -7.18 4.24
N VAL A 73 -14.87 -6.99 3.02
CA VAL A 73 -15.68 -6.63 1.85
C VAL A 73 -15.60 -7.69 0.75
N LYS A 74 -16.66 -7.87 -0.03
CA LYS A 74 -16.65 -8.84 -1.14
C LYS A 74 -15.94 -8.31 -2.39
N ASN A 75 -16.02 -7.00 -2.62
CA ASN A 75 -15.40 -6.30 -3.73
C ASN A 75 -14.18 -5.51 -3.25
N ILE A 76 -13.22 -5.28 -4.14
CA ILE A 76 -12.00 -4.55 -3.82
C ILE A 76 -12.20 -3.02 -3.84
N ASP A 77 -13.25 -2.51 -4.49
CA ASP A 77 -13.48 -1.07 -4.66
C ASP A 77 -13.49 -0.28 -3.34
N PRO A 78 -14.15 -0.76 -2.26
CA PRO A 78 -14.09 -0.07 -0.97
C PRO A 78 -12.69 -0.02 -0.37
N ILE A 79 -11.85 -1.03 -0.64
CA ILE A 79 -10.45 -1.03 -0.22
C ILE A 79 -9.66 0.01 -1.00
N LEU A 80 -9.88 0.10 -2.32
CA LEU A 80 -9.20 1.11 -3.14
C LEU A 80 -9.61 2.52 -2.74
N ALA A 81 -10.87 2.74 -2.38
CA ALA A 81 -11.35 4.02 -1.87
C ALA A 81 -10.75 4.38 -0.50
N GLU A 82 -10.65 3.41 0.42
CA GLU A 82 -9.99 3.61 1.72
C GLU A 82 -8.50 3.97 1.54
N LEU A 83 -7.82 3.27 0.62
CA LEU A 83 -6.44 3.57 0.27
C LEU A 83 -6.31 4.96 -0.36
N ASP A 84 -7.17 5.34 -1.30
CA ASP A 84 -7.08 6.66 -1.97
C ASP A 84 -7.35 7.82 -1.01
N SER A 85 -8.33 7.65 -0.10
CA SER A 85 -8.65 8.67 0.89
C SER A 85 -7.64 8.74 2.04
N ASP A 86 -7.00 7.61 2.39
CA ASP A 86 -6.11 7.40 3.55
C ASP A 86 -6.41 8.35 4.73
N PRO A 87 -7.62 8.28 5.33
CA PRO A 87 -8.05 9.24 6.33
C PRO A 87 -7.18 9.24 7.58
N THR A 88 -6.49 8.12 7.84
CA THR A 88 -5.59 7.94 8.98
C THR A 88 -4.13 8.32 8.69
N GLY A 89 -3.74 8.47 7.42
CA GLY A 89 -2.36 8.69 7.01
C GLY A 89 -1.41 7.52 7.29
N ILE A 90 -1.92 6.28 7.32
CA ILE A 90 -1.14 5.08 7.69
C ILE A 90 -0.60 4.33 6.47
N TYR A 91 -1.11 4.64 5.27
CA TYR A 91 -0.74 3.94 4.04
C TYR A 91 0.34 4.70 3.26
N TRP A 92 0.19 6.01 3.14
CA TRP A 92 1.12 6.86 2.38
C TRP A 92 2.01 7.70 3.30
N GLY A 93 3.28 7.87 2.92
CA GLY A 93 4.26 8.59 3.74
C GLY A 93 5.50 8.96 2.96
#